data_AF-A0A2Z4FQ60-F1
#
_entry.id   AF-A0A2Z4FQ60-F1
#
_cell.length_a   1.000
_cell.length_b   1.000
_cell.length_c   1.000
_cell.angle_alpha   90.00
_cell.angle_beta   90.00
_cell.angle_gamma   90.00
#
_symmetry.space_group_name_H-M   'P 1'
#
loop_
_entity.id
_entity.type
_entity.pdbx_description
1 polymer ?
#
loop_
_entity_poly.entity_id
_entity_poly.type
_entity_poly.pdbx_seq_one_letter_code
_entity_poly.pdbx_strand_id
1 'polypeptide(L)'
;MAGGAFKSVLHGRPPNDLDLFAATDPGRQALLDILQQNGAIILQDNKPYQTILSWHGQRVELAYSTQYQTLSERLAQFDLDLSAVGVEYDDGRLHPEIHPVARESLVSGEVLLIKPLKNWKYVLATLERMRRYARELDLVLPKAEINYIWSIFEDQPLEMQRGMIERFRLVGRDTQAIQKEAECRIHP
;
A
#
# COMPACT_ATOMS: atom_id res chain seq x y z
N MET A 1 1.62 1.07 13.00
CA MET A 1 0.67 0.52 11.99
C MET A 1 0.44 1.57 10.93
N ALA A 2 0.44 1.21 9.64
CA ALA A 2 0.22 2.15 8.54
C ALA A 2 -0.30 1.41 7.31
N GLY A 3 -1.29 1.95 6.59
CA GLY A 3 -1.72 1.36 5.34
C GLY A 3 -3.22 1.33 5.11
N GLY A 4 -3.62 0.41 4.23
CA GLY A 4 -5.00 0.28 3.76
C GLY A 4 -6.01 -0.10 4.83
N ALA A 5 -5.55 -0.56 6.01
CA ALA A 5 -6.41 -0.87 7.15
C ALA A 5 -7.25 0.33 7.60
N PHE A 6 -6.76 1.56 7.41
CA PHE A 6 -7.49 2.77 7.82
C PHE A 6 -8.62 3.16 6.85
N LYS A 7 -8.66 2.61 5.64
CA LYS A 7 -9.83 2.77 4.74
C LYS A 7 -11.11 2.20 5.33
N SER A 8 -10.97 1.22 6.23
CA SER A 8 -12.08 0.65 7.01
C SER A 8 -12.87 1.69 7.79
N VAL A 9 -12.24 2.80 8.19
CA VAL A 9 -12.92 3.92 8.84
C VAL A 9 -13.91 4.60 7.90
N LEU A 10 -13.63 4.63 6.59
CA LEU A 10 -14.47 5.31 5.59
C LEU A 10 -15.70 4.48 5.19
N HIS A 11 -15.54 3.17 5.06
CA HIS A 11 -16.62 2.29 4.59
C HIS A 11 -17.23 1.42 5.70
N GLY A 12 -16.74 1.50 6.95
CA GLY A 12 -17.28 0.79 8.11
C GLY A 12 -17.11 -0.74 8.09
N ARG A 13 -16.29 -1.29 7.19
CA ARG A 13 -16.02 -2.75 7.12
C ARG A 13 -14.66 -3.04 7.75
N PRO A 14 -14.48 -4.14 8.48
CA PRO A 14 -13.20 -4.46 9.12
C PRO A 14 -12.07 -4.57 8.08
N PRO A 15 -10.82 -4.26 8.47
CA PRO A 15 -9.68 -4.38 7.57
C PRO A 15 -9.39 -5.86 7.30
N ASN A 16 -8.97 -6.18 6.06
CA ASN A 16 -8.59 -7.56 5.71
C ASN A 16 -7.32 -8.00 6.45
N ASP A 17 -6.43 -7.04 6.68
CA ASP A 17 -5.09 -7.22 7.25
C ASP A 17 -4.63 -5.96 7.99
N LEU A 18 -3.74 -6.16 8.96
CA LEU A 18 -3.09 -5.09 9.72
C LEU A 18 -1.61 -5.02 9.35
N ASP A 19 -1.20 -3.91 8.74
CA ASP A 19 0.18 -3.66 8.33
C ASP A 19 0.99 -3.00 9.45
N LEU A 20 1.94 -3.75 9.99
CA LEU A 20 2.87 -3.34 11.04
C LEU A 20 4.28 -3.17 10.49
N PHE A 21 5.02 -2.22 11.07
CA PHE A 21 6.46 -2.06 10.86
C PHE A 21 7.09 -1.67 12.21
N ALA A 22 8.38 -1.88 12.33
CA ALA A 22 9.19 -1.44 13.47
C ALA A 22 10.36 -0.59 12.96
N ALA A 23 10.78 0.38 13.77
CA ALA A 23 11.91 1.26 13.46
C ALA A 23 13.28 0.54 13.57
N THR A 24 13.35 -0.56 14.30
CA THR A 24 14.60 -1.27 14.57
C THR A 24 14.39 -2.79 14.58
N ASP A 25 15.44 -3.56 14.30
CA ASP A 25 15.37 -5.03 14.34
C ASP A 25 15.04 -5.57 15.75
N PRO A 26 15.60 -5.02 16.85
CA PRO A 26 15.16 -5.38 18.20
C PRO A 26 13.68 -5.07 18.45
N GLY A 27 13.20 -3.90 17.99
CA GLY A 27 11.79 -3.54 18.11
C GLY A 27 10.88 -4.48 17.31
N ARG A 28 11.34 -4.89 16.13
CA ARG A 28 10.65 -5.88 15.30
C ARG A 28 10.55 -7.23 16.01
N GLN A 29 11.64 -7.71 16.60
CA GLN A 29 11.64 -8.96 17.35
C GLN A 29 10.73 -8.88 18.58
N ALA A 30 10.78 -7.78 19.33
CA ALA A 30 9.89 -7.55 20.47
C ALA A 30 8.41 -7.57 20.06
N LEU A 31 8.04 -7.00 18.90
CA LEU A 31 6.68 -7.09 18.38
C LEU A 31 6.27 -8.52 18.05
N LEU A 32 7.15 -9.31 17.43
CA LEU A 32 6.88 -10.73 17.17
C LEU A 32 6.66 -11.49 18.48
N ASP A 33 7.55 -11.32 19.45
CA ASP A 33 7.48 -12.00 20.73
C ASP A 33 6.16 -11.65 21.45
N ILE A 34 5.79 -10.37 21.50
CA ILE A 34 4.53 -9.92 22.11
C ILE A 34 3.32 -10.50 21.36
N LEU A 35 3.31 -10.48 20.03
CA LEU A 35 2.21 -11.04 19.25
C LEU A 35 2.05 -12.54 19.51
N GLN A 36 3.14 -13.30 19.52
CA GLN A 36 3.12 -14.73 19.79
C GLN A 36 2.72 -15.05 21.23
N GLN A 37 3.21 -14.30 22.21
CA GLN A 37 2.78 -14.41 23.62
C GLN A 37 1.27 -14.15 23.78
N ASN A 38 0.69 -13.31 22.92
CA ASN A 38 -0.74 -13.01 22.87
C ASN A 38 -1.51 -13.92 21.89
N GLY A 39 -0.93 -15.07 21.50
CA GLY A 39 -1.61 -16.12 20.74
C GLY A 39 -1.61 -15.94 19.22
N ALA A 40 -0.81 -15.01 18.67
CA ALA A 40 -0.62 -14.92 17.23
C ALA A 40 0.23 -16.11 16.72
N ILE A 41 -0.16 -16.67 15.57
CA ILE A 41 0.53 -17.81 14.95
C ILE A 41 1.17 -17.35 13.64
N ILE A 42 2.48 -17.56 13.49
CA ILE A 42 3.20 -17.29 12.24
C ILE A 42 2.74 -18.29 11.17
N LEU A 43 2.37 -17.77 9.99
CA LEU A 43 1.96 -18.59 8.85
C LEU A 43 3.19 -19.02 8.02
N GLN A 44 3.09 -20.15 7.31
CA GLN A 44 4.22 -20.73 6.56
C GLN A 44 4.51 -19.98 5.24
N ASP A 45 3.50 -19.36 4.62
CA ASP A 45 3.62 -18.68 3.32
C ASP A 45 4.08 -17.22 3.44
N ASN A 46 5.21 -17.01 4.12
CA ASN A 46 5.78 -15.69 4.28
C ASN A 46 6.37 -15.16 2.97
N LYS A 47 5.91 -13.99 2.56
CA LYS A 47 6.47 -13.26 1.41
C LYS A 47 7.88 -12.75 1.75
N PRO A 48 8.76 -12.49 0.76
CA PRO A 48 10.16 -12.11 1.01
C PRO A 48 10.36 -10.76 1.72
N TYR A 49 9.28 -10.02 2.01
CA TYR A 49 9.31 -8.68 2.59
C TYR A 49 8.59 -8.57 3.95
N GLN A 50 7.95 -9.63 4.44
CA GLN A 50 7.19 -9.59 5.70
C GLN A 50 6.99 -10.96 6.35
N THR A 51 6.79 -10.95 7.66
CA THR A 51 6.20 -12.07 8.41
C THR A 51 4.70 -11.87 8.49
N ILE A 52 3.95 -12.93 8.23
CA ILE A 52 2.50 -12.97 8.28
C ILE A 52 2.10 -13.77 9.51
N LEU A 53 1.22 -13.21 10.31
CA LEU A 53 0.65 -13.84 11.49
C LEU A 53 -0.88 -13.90 11.37
N SER A 54 -1.48 -14.92 11.95
CA SER A 54 -2.92 -14.98 12.26
C SER A 54 -3.12 -14.72 13.74
N TRP A 55 -3.91 -13.71 14.09
CA TRP A 55 -4.23 -13.34 15.47
C TRP A 55 -5.74 -13.20 15.61
N HIS A 56 -6.39 -14.12 16.33
CA HIS A 56 -7.87 -14.19 16.45
C HIS A 56 -8.61 -14.19 15.10
N GLY A 57 -8.03 -14.82 14.07
CA GLY A 57 -8.58 -14.83 12.71
C GLY A 57 -8.29 -13.56 11.90
N GLN A 58 -7.73 -12.52 12.53
CA GLN A 58 -7.23 -11.33 11.84
C GLN A 58 -5.83 -11.60 11.30
N ARG A 59 -5.61 -11.24 10.03
CA ARG A 59 -4.28 -11.27 9.42
C ARG A 59 -3.46 -10.06 9.87
N VAL A 60 -2.23 -10.29 10.30
CA VAL A 60 -1.26 -9.25 10.67
C VAL A 60 -0.01 -9.44 9.82
N GLU A 61 0.44 -8.39 9.16
CA GLU A 61 1.64 -8.40 8.32
C GLU A 61 2.70 -7.51 8.97
N LEU A 62 3.82 -8.10 9.41
CA LEU A 62 4.95 -7.37 9.99
C LEU A 62 6.11 -7.33 9.01
N ALA A 63 6.40 -6.13 8.49
CA ALA A 63 7.48 -5.92 7.52
C ALA A 63 8.84 -6.39 8.05
N TYR A 64 9.69 -6.94 7.17
CA TYR A 64 11.09 -7.23 7.49
C TYR A 64 11.95 -5.97 7.55
N SER A 65 11.61 -4.98 6.72
CA SER A 65 12.39 -3.75 6.64
C SER A 65 12.16 -2.86 7.86
N THR A 66 13.27 -2.41 8.45
CA THR A 66 13.34 -1.48 9.58
C THR A 66 13.96 -0.15 9.16
N GLN A 67 13.91 0.17 7.86
CA GLN A 67 14.57 1.34 7.29
C GLN A 67 13.89 2.69 7.61
N TYR A 68 12.66 2.67 8.14
CA TYR A 68 11.91 3.87 8.48
C TYR A 68 11.88 4.02 10.00
N GLN A 69 12.44 5.11 10.51
CA GLN A 69 12.54 5.37 11.94
C GLN A 69 11.26 5.99 12.49
N THR A 70 10.44 6.62 11.64
CA THR A 70 9.19 7.27 12.04
C THR A 70 8.01 6.83 11.18
N LEU A 71 6.81 6.99 11.72
CA LEU A 71 5.58 6.85 10.92
C LEU A 71 5.55 7.79 9.72
N SER A 72 5.92 9.05 9.89
CA SER A 72 5.93 10.04 8.79
C SER A 72 6.81 9.59 7.62
N GLU A 73 8.02 9.11 7.92
CA GLU A 73 8.94 8.58 6.90
C GLU A 73 8.32 7.40 6.14
N ARG A 74 7.61 6.52 6.86
CA ARG A 74 6.91 5.37 6.27
C ARG A 74 5.74 5.82 5.40
N LEU A 75 4.93 6.77 5.86
CA LEU A 75 3.78 7.29 5.11
C LEU A 75 4.19 7.96 3.80
N ALA A 76 5.33 8.65 3.79
CA ALA A 76 5.90 9.29 2.59
C ALA A 76 6.31 8.30 1.46
N GLN A 77 6.28 6.99 1.72
CA GLN A 77 6.64 5.95 0.74
C GLN A 77 5.44 5.30 0.07
N PHE A 78 4.24 5.56 0.60
CA PHE A 78 3.02 5.07 -0.02
C PHE A 78 2.84 5.73 -1.38
N ASP A 79 2.18 5.01 -2.26
CA ASP A 79 1.80 5.49 -3.59
C ASP A 79 0.44 6.19 -3.58
N LEU A 80 -0.45 5.78 -2.67
CA LEU A 80 -1.83 6.28 -2.57
C LEU A 80 -2.10 6.98 -1.25
N ASP A 81 -2.73 8.13 -1.38
CA ASP A 81 -3.39 8.93 -0.34
C ASP A 81 -4.05 8.12 0.79
N LEU A 82 -5.08 7.31 0.50
CA LEU A 82 -5.91 6.63 1.49
C LEU A 82 -5.21 5.42 2.13
N SER A 83 -4.00 5.11 1.67
CA SER A 83 -3.12 4.16 2.35
C SER A 83 -2.10 4.87 3.25
N ALA A 84 -1.94 6.19 3.11
CA ALA A 84 -0.98 6.99 3.87
C ALA A 84 -1.59 7.56 5.16
N VAL A 85 -2.15 6.65 5.95
CA VAL A 85 -2.68 6.90 7.29
C VAL A 85 -2.09 5.85 8.22
N GLY A 86 -1.76 6.27 9.44
CA GLY A 86 -1.16 5.39 10.42
C GLY A 86 -1.35 5.82 11.86
N VAL A 87 -0.95 4.91 12.74
CA VAL A 87 -0.81 5.16 14.17
C VAL A 87 0.51 4.56 14.61
N GLU A 88 1.34 5.38 15.24
CA GLU A 88 2.57 4.99 15.90
C GLU A 88 2.31 4.72 17.37
N TYR A 89 2.96 3.70 17.91
CA TYR A 89 2.97 3.44 19.34
C TYR A 89 4.37 3.76 19.86
N ASP A 90 4.45 4.70 20.78
CA ASP A 90 5.69 5.08 21.45
C ASP A 90 5.41 5.34 22.94
N ASP A 91 6.23 4.76 23.81
CA ASP A 91 6.15 4.91 25.27
C ASP A 91 4.72 4.88 25.87
N GLY A 92 3.93 3.86 25.52
CA GLY A 92 2.56 3.70 26.04
C GLY A 92 1.51 4.61 25.40
N ARG A 93 1.89 5.42 24.40
CA ARG A 93 1.03 6.39 23.73
C ARG A 93 0.83 6.06 22.27
N LEU A 94 -0.34 6.40 21.77
CA LEU A 94 -0.70 6.28 20.35
C LEU A 94 -0.64 7.66 19.69
N HIS A 95 0.13 7.74 18.61
CA HIS A 95 0.33 8.97 17.83
C HIS A 95 -0.25 8.74 16.43
N PRO A 96 -1.47 9.23 16.15
CA PRO A 96 -2.05 9.14 14.82
C PRO A 96 -1.38 10.12 13.87
N GLU A 97 -1.13 9.68 12.64
CA GLU A 97 -0.63 10.53 11.57
C GLU A 97 -1.43 10.30 10.29
N ILE A 98 -1.77 11.40 9.62
CA ILE A 98 -2.50 11.43 8.36
C ILE A 98 -1.68 12.28 7.40
N HIS A 99 -1.16 11.65 6.34
CA HIS A 99 -0.37 12.35 5.33
C HIS A 99 -1.18 13.51 4.70
N PRO A 100 -0.57 14.66 4.38
CA PRO A 100 -1.31 15.81 3.85
C PRO A 100 -2.16 15.50 2.61
N VAL A 101 -1.63 14.70 1.68
CA VAL A 101 -2.37 14.26 0.47
C VAL A 101 -3.58 13.38 0.82
N ALA A 102 -3.50 12.58 1.89
CA ALA A 102 -4.65 11.82 2.38
C ALA A 102 -5.76 12.73 2.91
N ARG A 103 -5.40 13.85 3.54
CA ARG A 103 -6.39 14.86 3.97
C ARG A 103 -7.02 15.56 2.78
N GLU A 104 -6.22 15.92 1.79
CA GLU A 104 -6.68 16.55 0.56
C GLU A 104 -7.68 15.66 -0.18
N SER A 105 -7.34 14.40 -0.38
CA SER A 105 -8.20 13.35 -0.94
C SER A 105 -9.57 13.27 -0.28
N LEU A 106 -9.60 13.24 1.06
CA LEU A 106 -10.86 13.19 1.83
C LEU A 106 -11.71 14.45 1.64
N VAL A 107 -11.07 15.61 1.48
CA VAL A 107 -11.76 16.89 1.27
C VAL A 107 -12.29 17.02 -0.16
N SER A 108 -11.51 16.61 -1.16
CA SER A 108 -11.91 16.70 -2.57
C SER A 108 -12.81 15.54 -3.01
N GLY A 109 -12.83 14.43 -2.27
CA GLY A 109 -13.54 13.22 -2.67
C GLY A 109 -12.84 12.50 -3.83
N GLU A 110 -11.51 12.60 -3.92
CA GLU A 110 -10.71 12.09 -5.03
C GLU A 110 -9.64 11.10 -4.57
N VAL A 111 -9.32 10.11 -5.42
CA VAL A 111 -8.16 9.24 -5.20
C VAL A 111 -6.90 9.87 -5.81
N LEU A 112 -5.99 10.30 -4.94
CA LEU A 112 -4.77 11.05 -5.25
C LEU A 112 -3.50 10.18 -5.07
N LEU A 113 -2.49 10.43 -5.89
CA LEU A 113 -1.17 9.83 -5.73
C LEU A 113 -0.29 10.65 -4.78
N ILE A 114 0.56 9.96 -4.03
CA ILE A 114 1.68 10.60 -3.33
C ILE A 114 2.86 10.65 -4.30
N LYS A 115 3.20 11.87 -4.72
CA LYS A 115 4.22 12.12 -5.74
C LYS A 115 5.54 12.59 -5.11
N PRO A 116 6.70 12.21 -5.69
CA PRO A 116 6.85 11.26 -6.80
C PRO A 116 6.65 9.80 -6.34
N LEU A 117 6.17 8.94 -7.25
CA LEU A 117 5.98 7.51 -6.96
C LEU A 117 7.32 6.81 -6.71
N LYS A 118 7.60 6.47 -5.45
CA LYS A 118 8.85 5.79 -5.05
C LYS A 118 8.99 4.41 -5.70
N ASN A 119 7.88 3.67 -5.79
CA ASN A 119 7.81 2.32 -6.36
C ASN A 119 7.26 2.32 -7.80
N TRP A 120 7.75 3.21 -8.66
CA TRP A 120 7.25 3.40 -10.02
C TRP A 120 7.22 2.12 -10.87
N LYS A 121 8.07 1.12 -10.60
CA LYS A 121 8.04 -0.19 -11.28
C LYS A 121 6.70 -0.95 -11.10
N TYR A 122 5.89 -0.51 -10.15
CA TYR A 122 4.57 -1.04 -9.81
C TYR A 122 3.42 -0.04 -10.11
N VAL A 123 3.63 0.94 -11.00
CA VAL A 123 2.57 1.93 -11.35
C VAL A 123 1.29 1.29 -11.90
N LEU A 124 1.37 0.14 -12.59
CA LEU A 124 0.16 -0.57 -13.05
C LEU A 124 -0.65 -1.16 -11.87
N ALA A 125 0.03 -1.69 -10.85
CA ALA A 125 -0.62 -2.13 -9.62
C ALA A 125 -1.17 -0.94 -8.80
N THR A 126 -0.52 0.21 -8.91
CA THR A 126 -1.03 1.48 -8.34
C THR A 126 -2.32 1.89 -9.04
N LEU A 127 -2.36 1.89 -10.37
CA LEU A 127 -3.57 2.21 -11.16
C LEU A 127 -4.74 1.29 -10.84
N GLU A 128 -4.46 -0.01 -10.68
CA GLU A 128 -5.47 -1.00 -10.28
C GLU A 128 -6.07 -0.65 -8.92
N ARG A 129 -5.21 -0.38 -7.93
CA ARG A 129 -5.64 0.04 -6.60
C ARG A 129 -6.43 1.35 -6.64
N MET A 130 -6.02 2.32 -7.45
CA MET A 130 -6.76 3.58 -7.62
C MET A 130 -8.18 3.34 -8.13
N ARG A 131 -8.34 2.60 -9.23
CA ARG A 131 -9.66 2.29 -9.81
C ARG A 131 -10.53 1.51 -8.83
N ARG A 132 -9.91 0.59 -8.09
CA ARG A 132 -10.61 -0.17 -7.05
C ARG A 132 -11.07 0.73 -5.91
N TYR A 133 -10.21 1.62 -5.40
CA TYR A 133 -10.56 2.52 -4.30
C TYR A 133 -11.65 3.50 -4.72
N ALA A 134 -11.56 4.07 -5.91
CA ALA A 134 -12.60 4.93 -6.48
C ALA A 134 -13.97 4.22 -6.49
N ARG A 135 -14.02 2.96 -6.93
CA ARG A 135 -15.25 2.16 -6.94
C ARG A 135 -15.73 1.75 -5.54
N GLU A 136 -14.83 1.31 -4.68
CA GLU A 136 -15.15 0.81 -3.33
C GLU A 136 -15.67 1.92 -2.41
N LEU A 137 -15.19 3.15 -2.61
CA LEU A 137 -15.43 4.30 -1.73
C LEU A 137 -16.31 5.38 -2.36
N ASP A 138 -16.77 5.16 -3.59
CA ASP A 138 -17.52 6.16 -4.38
C ASP A 138 -16.76 7.49 -4.52
N LEU A 139 -15.46 7.39 -4.80
CA LEU A 139 -14.57 8.54 -5.00
C LEU A 139 -14.27 8.77 -6.47
N VAL A 140 -13.94 10.01 -6.81
CA VAL A 140 -13.54 10.41 -8.14
C VAL A 140 -12.10 9.98 -8.40
N LEU A 141 -11.81 9.49 -9.60
CA LEU A 141 -10.46 9.22 -10.06
C LEU A 141 -10.00 10.31 -11.04
N PRO A 142 -9.15 11.26 -10.62
CA PRO A 142 -8.78 12.39 -11.48
C PRO A 142 -7.97 11.93 -12.69
N LYS A 143 -8.32 12.44 -13.88
CA LYS A 143 -7.60 12.13 -15.12
C LYS A 143 -6.12 12.49 -15.05
N ALA A 144 -5.77 13.55 -14.31
CA ALA A 144 -4.39 13.97 -14.12
C ALA A 144 -3.54 12.89 -13.43
N GLU A 145 -4.09 12.21 -12.42
CA GLU A 145 -3.41 11.11 -11.72
C GLU A 145 -3.22 9.88 -12.62
N ILE A 146 -4.26 9.53 -13.38
CA ILE A 146 -4.19 8.45 -14.38
C ILE A 146 -3.12 8.75 -15.45
N ASN A 147 -3.12 9.98 -15.97
CA ASN A 147 -2.16 10.39 -16.99
C ASN A 147 -0.72 10.36 -16.47
N TYR A 148 -0.50 10.74 -15.20
CA TYR A 148 0.81 10.67 -14.57
C TYR A 148 1.33 9.22 -14.43
N ILE A 149 0.46 8.26 -14.11
CA ILE A 149 0.82 6.83 -14.12
C ILE A 149 1.22 6.39 -15.53
N TRP A 150 0.42 6.75 -16.54
CA TRP A 150 0.69 6.34 -17.91
C TRP A 150 1.96 6.97 -18.45
N SER A 151 2.22 8.25 -18.16
CA SER A 151 3.48 8.89 -18.57
C SER A 151 4.68 8.18 -17.98
N ILE A 152 4.65 7.80 -16.69
CA ILE A 152 5.73 7.03 -16.08
C ILE A 152 5.98 5.72 -16.83
N PHE A 153 4.92 4.99 -17.21
CA PHE A 153 5.02 3.75 -17.96
C PHE A 153 5.56 3.97 -19.38
N GLU A 154 4.99 4.93 -20.11
CA GLU A 154 5.33 5.24 -21.50
C GLU A 154 6.75 5.79 -21.66
N ASP A 155 7.25 6.53 -20.67
CA ASP A 155 8.61 7.07 -20.66
C ASP A 155 9.69 6.00 -20.44
N GLN A 156 9.31 4.75 -20.10
CA GLN A 156 10.28 3.67 -19.92
C GLN A 156 10.67 2.99 -21.24
N PRO A 157 11.90 2.44 -21.36
CA PRO A 157 12.26 1.55 -22.45
C PRO A 157 11.33 0.32 -22.54
N LEU A 158 11.12 -0.20 -23.75
CA LEU A 158 10.21 -1.32 -24.02
C LEU A 158 10.45 -2.56 -23.13
N GLU A 159 11.72 -2.89 -22.87
CA GLU A 159 12.07 -4.00 -21.97
C GLU A 159 11.55 -3.74 -20.54
N MET A 160 11.68 -2.51 -20.05
CA MET A 160 11.18 -2.12 -18.74
C MET A 160 9.65 -2.10 -18.70
N GLN A 161 8.98 -1.60 -19.74
CA GLN A 161 7.52 -1.65 -19.88
C GLN A 161 7.00 -3.10 -19.79
N ARG A 162 7.63 -4.03 -20.52
CA ARG A 162 7.31 -5.47 -20.45
C ARG A 162 7.52 -6.02 -19.03
N GLY A 163 8.63 -5.65 -18.38
CA GLY A 163 8.90 -6.02 -17.00
C GLY A 163 7.86 -5.47 -16.00
N MET A 164 7.30 -4.28 -16.25
CA MET A 164 6.23 -3.70 -15.43
C MET A 164 4.91 -4.45 -15.62
N ILE A 165 4.57 -4.85 -16.85
CA ILE A 165 3.41 -5.70 -17.13
C ILE A 165 3.55 -7.05 -16.41
N GLU A 166 4.73 -7.68 -16.49
CA GLU A 166 4.95 -8.98 -15.85
C GLU A 166 4.86 -8.89 -14.32
N ARG A 167 5.46 -7.87 -13.70
CA ARG A 167 5.28 -7.62 -12.27
C ARG A 167 3.82 -7.44 -11.91
N PHE A 168 3.06 -6.71 -12.73
CA PHE A 168 1.63 -6.52 -12.50
C PHE A 168 0.85 -7.83 -12.57
N ARG A 169 1.16 -8.74 -13.50
CA ARG A 169 0.53 -10.08 -13.55
C ARG A 169 0.73 -10.87 -12.25
N LEU A 170 1.88 -10.72 -11.61
CA LEU A 170 2.21 -11.43 -10.37
C LEU A 170 1.53 -10.84 -9.12
N VAL A 171 1.22 -9.53 -9.11
CA VAL A 171 0.77 -8.84 -7.88
C VAL A 171 -0.63 -8.22 -7.97
N GLY A 172 -1.17 -8.04 -9.18
CA GLY A 172 -2.49 -7.45 -9.40
C GLY A 172 -3.62 -8.40 -9.02
N ARG A 173 -4.73 -7.86 -8.49
CA ARG A 173 -5.94 -8.65 -8.16
C ARG A 173 -6.89 -8.78 -9.35
N ASP A 174 -7.12 -7.68 -10.08
CA ASP A 174 -7.97 -7.64 -11.28
C ASP A 174 -7.09 -7.28 -12.49
N THR A 175 -6.45 -8.29 -13.05
CA THR A 175 -5.31 -8.11 -13.96
C THR A 175 -5.72 -7.81 -15.39
N GLN A 176 -6.92 -8.20 -15.85
CA GLN A 176 -7.18 -8.26 -17.29
C GLN A 176 -7.32 -6.90 -17.97
N ALA A 177 -8.02 -5.93 -17.35
CA ALA A 177 -8.29 -4.65 -18.02
C ALA A 177 -7.03 -3.79 -18.16
N ILE A 178 -6.31 -3.57 -17.06
CA ILE A 178 -5.11 -2.74 -17.05
C ILE A 178 -3.97 -3.38 -17.83
N GLN A 179 -3.84 -4.71 -17.77
CA GLN A 179 -2.86 -5.41 -18.57
C GLN A 179 -3.12 -5.19 -20.07
N LYS A 180 -4.37 -5.37 -20.54
CA LYS A 180 -4.73 -5.12 -21.94
C LYS A 180 -4.45 -3.68 -22.36
N GLU A 181 -4.81 -2.70 -21.51
CA GLU A 181 -4.50 -1.30 -21.77
C GLU A 181 -2.99 -1.05 -21.90
N ALA A 182 -2.18 -1.64 -21.02
CA ALA A 182 -0.72 -1.54 -21.08
C ALA A 182 -0.15 -2.23 -22.33
N GLU A 183 -0.67 -3.41 -22.69
CA GLU A 183 -0.28 -4.16 -23.89
C GLU A 183 -0.61 -3.39 -25.18
N CYS A 184 -1.75 -2.71 -25.25
CA CYS A 184 -2.09 -1.83 -26.38
C CYS A 184 -1.15 -0.62 -26.49
N ARG A 185 -0.65 -0.08 -25.36
CA ARG A 185 0.27 1.08 -25.38
C ARG A 185 1.69 0.73 -25.84
N ILE A 186 2.14 -0.50 -25.64
CA ILE A 186 3.44 -0.97 -26.15
C ILE A 186 3.39 -1.42 -27.61
N HIS A 187 2.18 -1.67 -28.14
CA HIS A 187 1.90 -2.10 -29.51
C HIS A 187 0.81 -1.22 -30.15
N PRO A 188 1.06 0.09 -30.29
CA PRO A 188 0.07 1.02 -30.83
C PRO A 188 -0.26 0.77 -32.32
#